data_AF-A0AAN9CQC5-F1
#
_entry.id   AF-A0AAN9CQC5-F1
#
_cell.length_a   1.000
_cell.length_b   1.000
_cell.length_c   1.000
_cell.angle_alpha   90.00
_cell.angle_beta   90.00
_cell.angle_gamma   90.00
#
_symmetry.space_group_name_H-M   'P 1'
#
loop_
_entity.id
_entity.type
_entity.pdbx_description
1 polymer ?
#
loop_
_entity_poly.entity_id
_entity_poly.type
_entity_poly.pdbx_seq_one_letter_code
_entity_poly.pdbx_strand_id
1 'polypeptide(L)'
;MESKGKDTKELRNKKFLCEVAFLCDITSHLNALNLQLQGRGRIITDMYAIVRAFKTKLRLWETQMLQEDMSHFPRCQTMKEQVAATVFPTTQFAEKLGILGAEFTWRFADFEAQKSRFELLSNPFTADVESTRSNLQMELIELQCSDTLKAKYESVGAAEFPRFIPNTMPQMRSQAAQTLSMFGSTYLCEQLFSLMKINKTSHRNRLTDEHLHSILRISSSQSLTPDIDELVSKMRHQASGSDQ
;
A
#
# COMPACT_ATOMS: atom_id res chain seq x y z
N MET A 1 2.60 38.46 26.12
CA MET A 1 2.74 38.38 24.65
C MET A 1 1.39 38.67 24.03
N GLU A 2 1.07 39.94 23.83
CA GLU A 2 -0.10 40.37 23.05
C GLU A 2 0.30 40.31 21.56
N SER A 3 -0.21 39.31 20.84
CA SER A 3 0.08 39.18 19.41
C SER A 3 -0.87 40.05 18.58
N LYS A 4 -0.30 41.10 18.00
CA LYS A 4 -0.76 41.90 16.85
C LYS A 4 -1.90 41.28 16.03
N GLY A 5 -3.08 41.92 16.07
CA GLY A 5 -3.93 42.21 14.90
C GLY A 5 -4.19 41.13 13.85
N LYS A 6 -4.36 39.86 14.22
CA LYS A 6 -4.93 38.84 13.33
C LYS A 6 -6.40 38.67 13.66
N ASP A 7 -7.27 38.69 12.65
CA ASP A 7 -8.72 38.50 12.81
C ASP A 7 -8.99 37.08 13.33
N THR A 8 -9.10 36.93 14.66
CA THR A 8 -9.30 35.63 15.34
C THR A 8 -10.77 35.28 15.53
N LYS A 9 -11.68 35.98 14.83
CA LYS A 9 -13.14 35.76 14.93
C LYS A 9 -13.53 34.31 14.59
N GLU A 10 -12.86 33.70 13.63
CA GLU A 10 -13.11 32.32 13.18
C GLU A 10 -12.76 31.29 14.26
N LEU A 11 -11.71 31.54 15.05
CA LEU A 11 -11.31 30.69 16.18
C LEU A 11 -12.29 30.74 17.36
N ARG A 12 -13.23 31.70 17.36
CA ARG A 12 -14.34 31.77 18.32
C ARG A 12 -15.61 31.10 17.79
N ASN A 13 -15.65 30.75 16.51
CA ASN A 13 -16.81 30.10 15.90
C ASN A 13 -16.81 28.60 16.24
N LYS A 14 -17.75 28.19 17.10
CA LYS A 14 -17.91 26.80 17.53
C LYS A 14 -18.11 25.82 16.37
N LYS A 15 -18.82 26.22 15.31
CA LYS A 15 -19.02 25.38 14.13
C LYS A 15 -17.70 25.13 13.38
N PHE A 16 -16.91 26.18 13.19
CA PHE A 16 -15.59 26.08 12.57
C PHE A 16 -14.66 25.16 13.39
N LEU A 17 -14.65 25.28 14.72
CA LEU A 17 -13.86 24.41 15.58
C LEU A 17 -14.26 22.92 15.46
N CYS A 18 -15.55 22.63 15.30
CA CYS A 18 -16.03 21.27 15.02
C CYS A 18 -15.52 20.75 13.68
N GLU A 19 -15.54 21.57 12.63
CA GLU A 19 -15.02 21.20 11.31
C GLU A 19 -13.52 20.92 11.34
N VAL A 20 -12.74 21.75 12.05
CA VAL A 20 -11.30 21.54 12.24
C VAL A 20 -11.01 20.24 13.00
N ALA A 21 -11.78 19.95 14.07
CA ALA A 21 -11.66 18.71 14.82
C ALA A 21 -11.90 17.48 13.92
N PHE A 22 -12.98 17.52 13.12
CA PHE A 22 -13.29 16.47 12.15
C PHE A 22 -12.18 16.30 11.10
N LEU A 23 -11.70 17.40 10.52
CA LEU A 23 -10.61 17.38 9.54
C LEU A 23 -9.33 16.79 10.12
N CYS A 24 -9.01 17.10 11.38
CA CYS A 24 -7.83 16.56 12.05
C CYS A 24 -7.91 15.02 12.18
N ASP A 25 -9.05 14.50 12.62
CA ASP A 25 -9.24 13.05 12.77
C ASP A 25 -9.28 12.33 11.42
N ILE A 26 -10.05 12.81 10.43
CA ILE A 26 -10.12 12.15 9.11
C ILE A 26 -8.78 12.20 8.37
N THR A 27 -8.03 13.31 8.48
CA THR A 27 -6.70 13.42 7.88
C THR A 27 -5.72 12.47 8.57
N SER A 28 -5.85 12.26 9.88
CA SER A 28 -5.03 11.28 10.61
C SER A 28 -5.30 9.85 10.11
N HIS A 29 -6.57 9.49 9.89
CA HIS A 29 -6.96 8.20 9.29
C HIS A 29 -6.45 8.03 7.86
N LEU A 30 -6.55 9.07 7.03
CA LEU A 30 -6.02 9.07 5.66
C LEU A 30 -4.50 8.95 5.64
N ASN A 31 -3.80 9.60 6.57
CA ASN A 31 -2.35 9.48 6.68
C ASN A 31 -1.94 8.07 7.10
N ALA A 32 -2.67 7.45 8.04
CA ALA A 32 -2.44 6.06 8.44
C ALA A 32 -2.64 5.10 7.26
N LEU A 33 -3.70 5.30 6.46
CA LEU A 33 -3.90 4.56 5.21
C LEU A 33 -2.73 4.76 4.25
N ASN A 34 -2.33 6.00 4.00
CA ASN A 34 -1.25 6.32 3.08
C ASN A 34 0.06 5.62 3.47
N LEU A 35 0.40 5.60 4.77
CA LEU A 35 1.56 4.87 5.27
C LEU A 35 1.45 3.35 5.05
N GLN A 36 0.25 2.78 5.13
CA GLN A 36 0.04 1.35 4.85
C GLN A 36 0.15 1.02 3.35
N LEU A 37 -0.27 1.93 2.48
CA LEU A 37 -0.14 1.80 1.02
C LEU A 37 1.30 2.03 0.53
N GLN A 38 2.14 2.62 1.38
CA GLN A 38 3.56 2.80 1.15
C GLN A 38 4.38 1.62 1.71
N GLY A 39 5.60 1.49 1.22
CA GLY A 39 6.57 0.51 1.69
C GLY A 39 6.87 -0.60 0.69
N ARG A 40 7.89 -1.38 1.04
CA ARG A 40 8.44 -2.45 0.20
C ARG A 40 7.72 -3.77 0.45
N GLY A 41 7.77 -4.65 -0.56
CA GLY A 41 7.39 -6.07 -0.41
C GLY A 41 5.89 -6.35 -0.34
N ARG A 42 5.03 -5.34 -0.55
CA ARG A 42 3.58 -5.53 -0.62
C ARG A 42 3.15 -5.87 -2.04
N ILE A 43 2.42 -6.97 -2.20
CA ILE A 43 1.83 -7.35 -3.48
C ILE A 43 0.48 -6.65 -3.68
N ILE A 44 -0.02 -6.64 -4.91
CA ILE A 44 -1.27 -5.95 -5.28
C ILE A 44 -2.46 -6.36 -4.39
N THR A 45 -2.50 -7.63 -3.96
CA THR A 45 -3.59 -8.16 -3.15
C THR A 45 -3.56 -7.64 -1.72
N ASP A 46 -2.37 -7.38 -1.16
CA ASP A 46 -2.22 -6.72 0.15
C ASP A 46 -2.76 -5.29 0.08
N MET A 47 -2.41 -4.56 -0.99
CA MET A 47 -2.87 -3.18 -1.20
C MET A 47 -4.39 -3.13 -1.36
N TYR A 48 -4.95 -4.05 -2.15
CA TYR A 48 -6.40 -4.17 -2.31
C TYR A 48 -7.10 -4.46 -0.96
N ALA A 49 -6.53 -5.34 -0.13
CA ALA A 49 -7.07 -5.62 1.20
C ALA A 49 -7.05 -4.39 2.13
N ILE A 50 -5.98 -3.60 2.10
CA ILE A 50 -5.84 -2.35 2.87
C ILE A 50 -6.92 -1.33 2.46
N VAL A 51 -7.09 -1.10 1.15
CA VAL A 51 -8.12 -0.19 0.62
C VAL A 51 -9.51 -0.68 0.99
N ARG A 52 -9.79 -1.98 0.82
CA ARG A 52 -11.08 -2.58 1.19
C ARG A 52 -11.39 -2.38 2.67
N ALA A 53 -10.41 -2.64 3.55
CA ALA A 53 -10.56 -2.41 4.99
C ALA A 53 -10.86 -0.94 5.30
N PHE A 54 -10.20 0.01 4.63
CA PHE A 54 -10.48 1.44 4.82
C PHE A 54 -11.89 1.83 4.36
N LYS A 55 -12.36 1.32 3.21
CA LYS A 55 -13.76 1.52 2.77
C LYS A 55 -14.76 1.00 3.80
N THR A 56 -14.51 -0.17 4.38
CA THR A 56 -15.35 -0.73 5.44
C THR A 56 -15.33 0.15 6.70
N LYS A 57 -14.17 0.69 7.07
CA LYS A 57 -14.04 1.65 8.19
C LYS A 57 -14.83 2.93 7.92
N LEU A 58 -14.75 3.52 6.72
CA LEU A 58 -15.53 4.72 6.37
C LEU A 58 -17.04 4.50 6.57
N ARG A 59 -17.58 3.35 6.12
CA ARG A 59 -18.99 3.00 6.31
C ARG A 59 -19.36 2.83 7.78
N LEU A 60 -18.49 2.20 8.57
CA LEU A 60 -18.69 2.08 10.02
C LEU A 60 -18.70 3.45 10.68
N TRP A 61 -17.72 4.30 10.36
CA TRP A 61 -17.59 5.65 10.90
C TRP A 61 -18.76 6.56 10.54
N GLU A 62 -19.30 6.45 9.32
CA GLU A 62 -20.52 7.14 8.92
C GLU A 62 -21.69 6.76 9.85
N THR A 63 -21.88 5.46 10.09
CA THR A 63 -22.94 4.94 10.96
C THR A 63 -22.74 5.40 12.42
N GLN A 64 -21.52 5.31 12.94
CA GLN A 64 -21.17 5.75 14.29
C GLN A 64 -21.35 7.25 14.47
N MET A 65 -20.97 8.04 13.47
CA MET A 65 -21.15 9.49 13.48
C MET A 65 -22.63 9.86 13.60
N LEU A 66 -23.53 9.15 12.89
CA LEU A 66 -24.99 9.32 13.02
C LEU A 66 -25.52 8.87 14.38
N GLN A 67 -24.92 7.83 14.96
CA GLN A 67 -25.23 7.34 16.31
C GLN A 67 -24.55 8.14 17.42
N GLU A 68 -23.90 9.25 17.07
CA GLU A 68 -23.19 10.11 18.02
C GLU A 68 -22.02 9.43 18.76
N ASP A 69 -21.54 8.29 18.25
CA ASP A 69 -20.37 7.55 18.73
C ASP A 69 -19.08 8.12 18.11
N MET A 70 -18.25 8.73 18.96
CA MET A 70 -16.99 9.37 18.57
C MET A 70 -15.75 8.52 18.91
N SER A 71 -15.90 7.22 19.16
CA SER A 71 -14.81 6.34 19.62
C SER A 71 -13.58 6.33 18.70
N HIS A 72 -13.75 6.65 17.41
CA HIS A 72 -12.66 6.74 16.43
C HIS A 72 -12.33 8.16 15.98
N PHE A 73 -12.95 9.17 16.59
CA PHE A 73 -12.74 10.59 16.32
C PHE A 73 -12.47 11.33 17.64
N PRO A 74 -11.29 11.14 18.26
CA PRO A 74 -11.00 11.69 19.59
C PRO A 74 -10.99 13.22 19.65
N ARG A 75 -10.66 13.93 18.56
CA ARG A 75 -10.75 15.40 18.53
C ARG A 75 -12.20 15.83 18.40
N CYS A 76 -13.01 15.12 17.62
CA CYS A 76 -14.46 15.33 17.61
C CYS A 76 -15.08 15.06 18.98
N GLN A 77 -14.69 13.99 19.67
CA GLN A 77 -15.15 13.67 21.02
C GLN A 77 -14.86 14.81 22.00
N THR A 78 -13.60 15.25 22.03
CA THR A 78 -13.17 16.39 22.87
C THR A 78 -13.97 17.65 22.55
N MET A 79 -14.19 17.94 21.27
CA MET A 79 -14.94 19.13 20.85
C MET A 79 -16.43 19.02 21.20
N LYS A 80 -17.01 17.83 21.07
CA LYS A 80 -18.42 17.56 21.43
C LYS A 80 -18.65 17.76 22.93
N GLU A 81 -17.69 17.47 23.79
CA GLU A 81 -17.78 17.72 25.23
C GLU A 81 -17.68 19.22 25.59
N GLN A 82 -16.94 20.00 24.80
CA GLN A 82 -16.75 21.45 25.00
C GLN A 82 -17.90 22.30 24.45
N VAL A 83 -18.70 21.73 23.55
CA VAL A 83 -19.81 22.42 22.88
C VAL A 83 -21.12 21.78 23.34
N ALA A 84 -22.19 22.57 23.53
CA ALA A 84 -23.50 22.00 23.86
C ALA A 84 -23.92 20.96 22.80
N ALA A 85 -24.46 19.81 23.23
CA ALA A 85 -24.74 18.65 22.38
C ALA A 85 -25.53 18.98 21.09
N THR A 86 -26.38 20.01 21.13
CA THR A 86 -27.22 20.46 20.00
C THR A 86 -26.47 21.18 18.87
N VAL A 87 -25.16 21.42 19.01
CA VAL A 87 -24.39 22.23 18.04
C VAL A 87 -23.44 21.38 17.18
N PHE A 88 -23.08 20.17 17.61
CA PHE A 88 -22.10 19.37 16.88
C PHE A 88 -22.74 18.79 15.60
N PRO A 89 -22.22 19.06 14.39
CA PRO A 89 -22.91 18.77 13.14
C PRO A 89 -22.67 17.31 12.68
N THR A 90 -23.13 16.34 13.48
CA THR A 90 -22.94 14.90 13.23
C THR A 90 -23.47 14.44 11.88
N THR A 91 -24.68 14.86 11.51
CA THR A 91 -25.31 14.51 10.22
C THR A 91 -24.48 14.99 9.03
N GLN A 92 -23.94 16.21 9.09
CA GLN A 92 -23.08 16.76 8.05
C GLN A 92 -21.74 16.01 7.96
N PHE A 93 -21.17 15.61 9.09
CA PHE A 93 -19.91 14.85 9.09
C PHE A 93 -20.11 13.41 8.60
N ALA A 94 -21.23 12.78 8.93
CA ALA A 94 -21.62 11.50 8.38
C ALA A 94 -21.78 11.58 6.84
N GLU A 95 -22.47 12.61 6.34
CA GLU A 95 -22.61 12.85 4.89
C GLU A 95 -21.23 12.99 4.21
N LYS A 96 -20.31 13.76 4.80
CA LYS A 96 -18.93 13.88 4.30
C LYS A 96 -18.18 12.55 4.27
N LEU A 97 -18.37 11.69 5.28
CA LEU A 97 -17.80 10.33 5.29
C LEU A 97 -18.41 9.46 4.20
N GLY A 98 -19.72 9.55 3.97
CA GLY A 98 -20.41 8.87 2.88
C GLY A 98 -19.90 9.29 1.51
N ILE A 99 -19.73 10.61 1.28
CA ILE A 99 -19.12 11.15 0.05
C ILE A 99 -17.69 10.62 -0.14
N LEU A 100 -16.87 10.67 0.91
CA LEU A 100 -15.51 10.12 0.86
C LEU A 100 -15.52 8.62 0.53
N GLY A 101 -16.43 7.85 1.13
CA GLY A 101 -16.62 6.43 0.82
C GLY A 101 -17.02 6.16 -0.63
N ALA A 102 -17.87 7.01 -1.21
CA ALA A 102 -18.25 6.96 -2.61
C ALA A 102 -17.07 7.25 -3.53
N GLU A 103 -16.26 8.27 -3.23
CA GLU A 103 -15.03 8.60 -3.96
C GLU A 103 -14.02 7.44 -3.95
N PHE A 104 -13.83 6.80 -2.79
CA PHE A 104 -13.00 5.58 -2.71
C PHE A 104 -13.58 4.43 -3.55
N THR A 105 -14.90 4.28 -3.59
CA THR A 105 -15.54 3.24 -4.40
C THR A 105 -15.33 3.49 -5.88
N TRP A 106 -15.49 4.73 -6.33
CA TRP A 106 -15.27 5.13 -7.71
C TRP A 106 -13.80 5.03 -8.10
N ARG A 107 -12.88 5.55 -7.28
CA ARG A 107 -11.45 5.60 -7.56
C ARG A 107 -10.80 4.23 -7.73
N PHE A 108 -11.33 3.21 -7.04
CA PHE A 108 -10.81 1.83 -7.01
C PHE A 108 -11.77 0.81 -7.66
N ALA A 109 -12.68 1.26 -8.53
CA ALA A 109 -13.65 0.38 -9.18
C ALA A 109 -13.00 -0.66 -10.11
N ASP A 110 -11.87 -0.31 -10.73
CA ASP A 110 -11.02 -1.19 -11.53
C ASP A 110 -10.42 -2.34 -10.71
N PHE A 111 -9.99 -2.07 -9.47
CA PHE A 111 -9.52 -3.11 -8.54
C PHE A 111 -10.66 -4.02 -8.11
N GLU A 112 -11.85 -3.47 -7.84
CA GLU A 112 -13.03 -4.27 -7.51
C GLU A 112 -13.42 -5.21 -8.66
N ALA A 113 -13.30 -4.76 -9.91
CA ALA A 113 -13.51 -5.62 -11.08
C ALA A 113 -12.51 -6.78 -11.18
N GLN A 114 -11.34 -6.68 -10.53
CA GLN A 114 -10.33 -7.75 -10.47
C GLN A 114 -10.41 -8.60 -9.18
N LYS A 115 -11.39 -8.35 -8.30
CA LYS A 115 -11.53 -8.98 -6.99
C LYS A 115 -11.33 -10.50 -7.02
N SER A 116 -12.01 -11.21 -7.92
CA SER A 116 -11.90 -12.69 -8.02
C SER A 116 -10.48 -13.17 -8.30
N ARG A 117 -9.69 -12.42 -9.09
CA ARG A 117 -8.28 -12.75 -9.36
C ARG A 117 -7.40 -12.54 -8.14
N PHE A 118 -7.71 -11.50 -7.36
CA PHE A 118 -6.98 -11.19 -6.14
C PHE A 118 -7.28 -12.24 -5.06
N GLU A 119 -8.55 -12.59 -4.90
CA GLU A 119 -9.00 -13.62 -3.96
C GLU A 119 -8.41 -14.99 -4.32
N LEU A 120 -8.32 -15.33 -5.60
CA LEU A 120 -7.70 -16.59 -6.05
C LEU A 120 -6.22 -16.69 -5.65
N LEU A 121 -5.45 -15.58 -5.71
CA LEU A 121 -4.06 -15.57 -5.26
C LEU A 121 -3.93 -15.52 -3.72
N SER A 122 -4.80 -14.76 -3.07
CA SER A 122 -4.80 -14.57 -1.62
C SER A 122 -5.34 -15.76 -0.83
N ASN A 123 -6.23 -16.57 -1.41
CA ASN A 123 -6.81 -17.74 -0.74
C ASN A 123 -7.15 -18.85 -1.76
N PRO A 124 -6.17 -19.41 -2.49
CA PRO A 124 -6.43 -20.40 -3.53
C PRO A 124 -7.11 -21.66 -2.99
N PHE A 125 -6.86 -22.02 -1.73
CA PHE A 125 -7.38 -23.24 -1.09
C PHE A 125 -8.82 -23.13 -0.59
N THR A 126 -9.39 -21.93 -0.56
CA THR A 126 -10.79 -21.69 -0.16
C THR A 126 -11.58 -20.96 -1.24
N ALA A 127 -10.98 -20.76 -2.42
CA ALA A 127 -11.63 -20.12 -3.54
C ALA A 127 -12.75 -21.02 -4.07
N ASP A 128 -13.90 -20.42 -4.38
CA ASP A 128 -14.98 -21.15 -5.00
C ASP A 128 -14.63 -21.51 -6.46
N VAL A 129 -14.65 -22.80 -6.75
CA VAL A 129 -14.32 -23.34 -8.07
C VAL A 129 -15.37 -22.94 -9.10
N GLU A 130 -16.64 -22.89 -8.71
CA GLU A 130 -17.75 -22.63 -9.65
C GLU A 130 -17.75 -21.17 -10.14
N SER A 131 -17.41 -20.22 -9.28
CA SER A 131 -17.27 -18.80 -9.65
C SER A 131 -15.95 -18.44 -10.33
N THR A 132 -15.00 -19.37 -10.42
CA THR A 132 -13.72 -19.17 -11.10
C THR A 132 -13.84 -19.36 -12.61
N ARG A 133 -12.93 -18.77 -13.41
CA ARG A 133 -12.92 -18.93 -14.87
C ARG A 133 -12.76 -20.40 -15.27
N SER A 134 -13.51 -20.85 -16.28
CA SER A 134 -13.58 -22.25 -16.72
C SER A 134 -12.21 -22.87 -17.02
N ASN A 135 -11.27 -22.10 -17.58
CA ASN A 135 -9.93 -22.59 -17.91
C ASN A 135 -9.03 -22.83 -16.68
N LEU A 136 -9.41 -22.33 -15.50
CA LEU A 136 -8.66 -22.50 -14.25
C LEU A 136 -9.26 -23.58 -13.34
N GLN A 137 -10.51 -23.97 -13.57
CA GLN A 137 -11.27 -24.83 -12.63
C GLN A 137 -10.59 -26.18 -12.37
N MET A 138 -10.17 -26.89 -13.41
CA MET A 138 -9.53 -28.21 -13.25
C MET A 138 -8.21 -28.12 -12.47
N GLU A 139 -7.34 -27.17 -12.83
CA GLU A 139 -6.08 -26.96 -12.11
C GLU A 139 -6.30 -26.47 -10.67
N LEU A 140 -7.33 -25.66 -10.44
CA LEU A 140 -7.71 -25.20 -9.10
C LEU A 140 -8.17 -26.37 -8.23
N ILE A 141 -8.97 -27.31 -8.75
CA ILE A 141 -9.39 -28.52 -8.03
C ILE A 141 -8.16 -29.34 -7.63
N GLU A 142 -7.26 -29.62 -8.59
CA GLU A 142 -6.04 -30.37 -8.33
C GLU A 142 -5.14 -29.68 -7.28
N LEU A 143 -5.04 -28.35 -7.35
CA LEU A 143 -4.30 -27.55 -6.38
C LEU A 143 -4.94 -27.63 -4.99
N GLN A 144 -6.26 -27.49 -4.88
CA GLN A 144 -7.01 -27.54 -3.61
C GLN A 144 -6.93 -28.91 -2.93
N CYS A 145 -6.86 -29.98 -3.70
CA CYS A 145 -6.71 -31.35 -3.20
C CYS A 145 -5.25 -31.71 -2.81
N SER A 146 -4.28 -30.81 -2.98
CA SER A 146 -2.88 -31.07 -2.66
C SER A 146 -2.49 -30.52 -1.28
N ASP A 147 -2.40 -31.40 -0.29
CA ASP A 147 -1.94 -31.03 1.06
C ASP A 147 -0.51 -30.49 1.07
N THR A 148 0.36 -31.02 0.19
CA THR A 148 1.74 -30.55 0.04
C THR A 148 1.79 -29.10 -0.43
N LEU A 149 0.97 -28.73 -1.43
CA LEU A 149 0.90 -27.35 -1.90
C LEU A 149 0.25 -26.45 -0.87
N LYS A 150 -0.76 -26.93 -0.14
CA LYS A 150 -1.39 -26.18 0.96
C LYS A 150 -0.42 -25.83 2.07
N ALA A 151 0.31 -26.82 2.58
CA ALA A 151 1.34 -26.60 3.59
C ALA A 151 2.44 -25.66 3.07
N LYS A 152 2.79 -25.75 1.78
CA LYS A 152 3.77 -24.84 1.18
C LYS A 152 3.25 -23.40 1.12
N TYR A 153 1.99 -23.21 0.75
CA TYR A 153 1.33 -21.90 0.73
C TYR A 153 1.34 -21.24 2.11
N GLU A 154 0.95 -21.99 3.14
CA GLU A 154 0.95 -21.50 4.53
C GLU A 154 2.37 -21.14 5.01
N SER A 155 3.40 -21.84 4.52
CA SER A 155 4.80 -21.59 4.87
C SER A 155 5.41 -20.35 4.18
N VAL A 156 5.10 -20.11 2.90
CA VAL A 156 5.79 -19.07 2.10
C VAL A 156 4.93 -17.85 1.79
N GLY A 157 3.60 -17.96 1.93
CA GLY A 157 2.64 -16.92 1.62
C GLY A 157 2.39 -16.72 0.12
N ALA A 158 1.41 -15.86 -0.18
CA ALA A 158 0.89 -15.63 -1.53
C ALA A 158 1.92 -15.10 -2.55
N ALA A 159 2.89 -14.31 -2.10
CA ALA A 159 3.88 -13.68 -2.97
C ALA A 159 4.86 -14.69 -3.60
N GLU A 160 5.35 -15.65 -2.78
CA GLU A 160 6.35 -16.63 -3.23
C GLU A 160 5.74 -17.96 -3.67
N PHE A 161 4.52 -18.27 -3.23
CA PHE A 161 3.85 -19.54 -3.53
C PHE A 161 3.81 -19.91 -5.02
N PRO A 162 3.56 -18.98 -5.97
CA PRO A 162 3.47 -19.33 -7.39
C PRO A 162 4.72 -19.98 -7.98
N ARG A 163 5.89 -19.81 -7.35
CA ARG A 163 7.16 -20.45 -7.76
C ARG A 163 7.16 -21.96 -7.51
N PHE A 164 6.31 -22.42 -6.60
CA PHE A 164 6.19 -23.82 -6.20
C PHE A 164 5.03 -24.55 -6.91
N ILE A 165 4.22 -23.84 -7.70
CA ILE A 165 3.16 -24.46 -8.49
C ILE A 165 3.81 -25.30 -9.61
N PRO A 166 3.46 -26.59 -9.75
CA PRO A 166 4.03 -27.47 -10.77
C PRO A 166 3.81 -26.97 -12.20
N ASN A 167 4.68 -27.39 -13.13
CA ASN A 167 4.54 -27.06 -14.56
C ASN A 167 3.29 -27.70 -15.20
N THR A 168 2.68 -28.69 -14.55
CA THR A 168 1.42 -29.31 -14.97
C THR A 168 0.20 -28.39 -14.77
N MET A 169 0.35 -27.29 -14.02
CA MET A 169 -0.69 -26.29 -13.78
C MET A 169 -0.33 -24.92 -14.42
N PRO A 170 -0.21 -24.85 -15.77
CA PRO A 170 0.21 -23.64 -16.46
C PRO A 170 -0.78 -22.47 -16.33
N GLN A 171 -2.09 -22.73 -16.23
CA GLN A 171 -3.10 -21.67 -16.15
C GLN A 171 -3.04 -20.96 -14.79
N MET A 172 -2.89 -21.71 -13.69
CA MET A 172 -2.71 -21.18 -12.35
C MET A 172 -1.42 -20.37 -12.23
N ARG A 173 -0.30 -20.89 -12.80
CA ARG A 173 0.97 -20.15 -12.85
C ARG A 173 0.83 -18.83 -13.60
N SER A 174 0.20 -18.86 -14.78
CA SER A 174 -0.02 -17.66 -15.59
C SER A 174 -0.89 -16.65 -14.87
N GLN A 175 -2.00 -17.09 -14.26
CA GLN A 175 -2.89 -16.21 -13.50
C GLN A 175 -2.17 -15.54 -12.33
N ALA A 176 -1.41 -16.33 -11.55
CA ALA A 176 -0.67 -15.82 -10.41
C ALA A 176 0.42 -14.82 -10.86
N ALA A 177 1.16 -15.14 -11.92
CA ALA A 177 2.18 -14.26 -12.48
C ALA A 177 1.59 -12.92 -12.97
N GLN A 178 0.44 -12.96 -13.67
CA GLN A 178 -0.25 -11.74 -14.10
C GLN A 178 -0.72 -10.87 -12.95
N THR A 179 -1.17 -11.49 -11.85
CA THR A 179 -1.57 -10.73 -10.65
C THR A 179 -0.35 -10.16 -9.94
N LEU A 180 0.72 -10.94 -9.77
CA LEU A 180 1.96 -10.47 -9.14
C LEU A 180 2.70 -9.42 -9.97
N SER A 181 2.52 -9.39 -11.29
CA SER A 181 3.10 -8.36 -12.15
C SER A 181 2.38 -7.01 -12.05
N MET A 182 1.23 -6.94 -11.37
CA MET A 182 0.55 -5.67 -11.12
C MET A 182 1.28 -4.89 -10.03
N PHE A 183 1.70 -3.67 -10.35
CA PHE A 183 2.34 -2.78 -9.39
C PHE A 183 1.31 -2.28 -8.36
N GLY A 184 1.48 -2.69 -7.09
CA GLY A 184 0.61 -2.26 -5.99
C GLY A 184 0.81 -0.82 -5.54
N SER A 185 1.95 -0.21 -5.85
CA SER A 185 2.24 1.18 -5.54
C SER A 185 3.31 1.75 -6.47
N THR A 186 3.38 3.08 -6.52
CA THR A 186 4.47 3.82 -7.16
C THR A 186 5.73 3.86 -6.31
N TYR A 187 5.75 3.22 -5.13
CA TYR A 187 6.87 3.30 -4.19
C TYR A 187 8.22 2.91 -4.83
N LEU A 188 8.27 1.84 -5.62
CA LEU A 188 9.51 1.45 -6.31
C LEU A 188 9.97 2.53 -7.29
N CYS A 189 9.03 3.17 -8.00
CA CYS A 189 9.33 4.30 -8.88
C CYS A 189 9.81 5.53 -8.09
N GLU A 190 9.15 5.87 -6.97
CA GLU A 190 9.51 7.00 -6.10
C GLU A 190 10.88 6.79 -5.44
N GLN A 191 11.17 5.57 -4.98
CA GLN A 191 12.47 5.17 -4.47
C GLN A 191 13.53 5.31 -5.56
N LEU A 192 13.24 4.83 -6.77
CA LEU A 192 14.14 4.95 -7.92
C LEU A 192 14.45 6.42 -8.24
N PHE A 193 13.44 7.29 -8.30
CA PHE A 193 13.64 8.72 -8.52
C PHE A 193 14.42 9.39 -7.38
N SER A 194 14.18 8.99 -6.13
CA SER A 194 14.93 9.49 -4.98
C SER A 194 16.41 9.11 -5.04
N LEU A 195 16.71 7.85 -5.38
CA LEU A 195 18.07 7.38 -5.63
C LEU A 195 18.70 8.10 -6.81
N MET A 196 17.93 8.34 -7.86
CA MET A 196 18.39 9.08 -9.03
C MET A 196 18.74 10.52 -8.71
N LYS A 197 17.98 11.19 -7.84
CA LYS A 197 18.28 12.54 -7.36
C LYS A 197 19.62 12.60 -6.61
N ILE A 198 19.92 11.58 -5.80
CA ILE A 198 21.22 11.44 -5.12
C ILE A 198 22.34 11.17 -6.13
N ASN A 199 22.08 10.32 -7.13
CA ASN A 199 23.10 9.94 -8.09
C ASN A 199 23.41 11.06 -9.11
N LYS A 200 22.42 11.88 -9.48
CA LYS A 200 22.54 13.06 -10.37
C LYS A 200 22.80 14.36 -9.58
N THR A 201 23.71 14.34 -8.61
CA THR A 201 24.15 15.59 -7.96
C THR A 201 25.08 16.40 -8.86
N SER A 202 25.10 17.73 -8.69
CA SER A 202 25.99 18.64 -9.42
C SER A 202 27.49 18.29 -9.31
N HIS A 203 27.89 17.53 -8.28
CA HIS A 203 29.27 17.11 -8.06
C HIS A 203 29.72 15.92 -8.93
N ARG A 204 28.82 15.28 -9.68
CA ARG A 204 29.13 14.13 -10.56
C ARG A 204 29.21 14.58 -12.01
N ASN A 205 30.42 14.92 -12.46
CA ASN A 205 30.66 15.49 -13.79
C ASN A 205 30.69 14.46 -14.94
N ARG A 206 30.50 13.15 -14.69
CA ARG A 206 30.77 12.09 -15.70
C ARG A 206 29.81 10.88 -15.67
N LEU A 207 28.52 11.12 -15.48
CA LEU A 207 27.50 10.08 -15.69
C LEU A 207 27.21 9.92 -17.19
N THR A 208 27.45 8.73 -17.73
CA THR A 208 27.02 8.35 -19.08
C THR A 208 25.66 7.64 -19.00
N ASP A 209 25.02 7.45 -20.14
CA ASP A 209 23.75 6.71 -20.21
C ASP A 209 23.90 5.24 -19.75
N GLU A 210 25.06 4.63 -19.98
CA GLU A 210 25.37 3.27 -19.51
C GLU A 210 25.48 3.20 -17.98
N HIS A 211 26.14 4.19 -17.36
CA HIS A 211 26.18 4.32 -15.90
C HIS A 211 24.78 4.48 -15.34
N LEU A 212 23.95 5.30 -15.99
CA LEU A 212 22.56 5.51 -15.60
C LEU A 212 21.75 4.22 -15.68
N HIS A 213 21.84 3.49 -16.79
CA HIS A 213 21.16 2.20 -16.96
C HIS A 213 21.57 1.18 -15.87
N SER A 214 22.86 1.09 -15.58
CA SER A 214 23.40 0.21 -14.53
C SER A 214 22.90 0.59 -13.14
N ILE A 215 22.90 1.88 -12.81
CA ILE A 215 22.37 2.39 -11.54
C ILE A 215 20.87 2.09 -11.42
N LEU A 216 20.09 2.29 -12.48
CA LEU A 216 18.66 1.98 -12.48
C LEU A 216 18.42 0.49 -12.22
N ARG A 217 19.16 -0.41 -12.89
CA ARG A 217 19.05 -1.86 -12.69
C ARG A 217 19.37 -2.27 -11.25
N ILE A 218 20.48 -1.78 -10.68
CA ILE A 218 20.88 -2.08 -9.30
C ILE A 218 19.91 -1.47 -8.29
N SER A 219 19.41 -0.26 -8.55
CA SER A 219 18.48 0.43 -7.65
C SER A 219 17.09 -0.21 -7.63
N SER A 220 16.69 -0.84 -8.74
CA SER A 220 15.39 -1.48 -8.90
C SER A 220 15.40 -2.95 -8.48
N SER A 221 16.58 -3.58 -8.38
CA SER A 221 16.70 -4.95 -7.91
C SER A 221 16.61 -5.00 -6.38
N GLN A 222 15.57 -5.69 -5.89
CA GLN A 222 15.23 -5.70 -4.45
C GLN A 222 16.21 -6.52 -3.60
N SER A 223 17.00 -7.41 -4.21
CA SER A 223 17.85 -8.40 -3.54
C SER A 223 19.21 -8.63 -4.21
N LEU A 224 19.64 -7.72 -5.10
CA LEU A 224 20.95 -7.87 -5.74
C LEU A 224 22.04 -7.36 -4.80
N THR A 225 22.61 -8.27 -4.02
CA THR A 225 23.82 -8.00 -3.25
C THR A 225 25.04 -8.33 -4.10
N PRO A 226 26.01 -7.41 -4.26
CA PRO A 226 27.26 -7.75 -4.89
C PRO A 226 27.98 -8.82 -4.05
N ASP A 227 28.56 -9.82 -4.71
CA ASP A 227 29.45 -10.77 -4.06
C ASP A 227 30.78 -10.07 -3.75
N ILE A 228 30.85 -9.49 -2.55
CA ILE A 228 32.01 -8.70 -2.11
C ILE A 228 33.24 -9.61 -2.00
N ASP A 229 33.07 -10.86 -1.56
CA ASP A 229 34.17 -11.80 -1.39
C ASP A 229 34.79 -12.17 -2.75
N GLU A 230 33.95 -12.43 -3.76
CA GLU A 230 34.43 -12.65 -5.12
C GLU A 230 35.13 -11.40 -5.69
N LEU A 231 34.57 -10.20 -5.48
CA LEU A 231 35.16 -8.95 -5.94
C LEU A 231 36.53 -8.68 -5.29
N VAL A 232 36.65 -8.91 -3.98
CA VAL A 232 37.89 -8.76 -3.23
C VAL A 232 38.93 -9.77 -3.72
N SER A 233 38.52 -11.02 -3.97
CA SER A 233 39.43 -12.05 -4.50
C SER A 233 39.98 -11.71 -5.90
N LYS A 234 39.21 -10.99 -6.71
CA LYS A 234 39.59 -10.55 -8.07
C LYS A 234 40.36 -9.25 -8.10
N MET A 235 40.36 -8.45 -7.03
CA MET A 235 41.20 -7.26 -6.96
C MET A 235 42.67 -7.64 -6.85
N ARG A 236 43.42 -7.46 -7.96
CA ARG A 236 44.88 -7.48 -7.93
C ARG A 236 45.37 -6.27 -7.13
N HIS A 237 46.00 -6.51 -5.99
CA HIS A 237 46.69 -5.48 -5.22
C HIS A 237 47.67 -4.75 -6.14
N GLN A 238 47.52 -3.43 -6.28
CA GLN A 238 48.62 -2.60 -6.79
C GLN A 238 49.71 -2.64 -5.73
N ALA A 239 50.68 -3.54 -5.88
CA ALA A 239 51.91 -3.48 -5.10
C ALA A 239 52.61 -2.17 -5.50
N SER A 240 52.53 -1.17 -4.63
CA SER A 240 53.38 0.01 -4.73
C SER A 240 54.82 -0.48 -4.70
N GLY A 241 55.55 -0.27 -5.80
CA GLY A 241 56.97 -0.60 -5.88
C GLY A 241 57.69 0.10 -4.74
N SER A 242 58.32 -0.68 -3.87
CA SER A 242 59.37 -0.18 -2.99
C SER A 242 60.56 0.16 -3.88
N ASP A 243 60.77 1.46 -4.10
CA ASP A 243 61.97 2.00 -4.72
C ASP A 243 63.22 1.47 -3.99
N GLN A 244 64.15 0.91 -4.77
CA GLN A 244 65.53 0.59 -4.36
C GLN A 244 66.41 1.83 -4.44
#